data_AF-A0A6B0RYF1-F1
#
_entry.id   AF-A0A6B0RYF1-F1
#
_cell.length_a   1.000
_cell.length_b   1.000
_cell.length_c   1.000
_cell.angle_alpha   90.00
_cell.angle_beta   90.00
_cell.angle_gamma   90.00
#
_symmetry.space_group_name_H-M   'P 1'
#
loop_
_entity.id
_entity.type
_entity.pdbx_description
1 polymer ?
#
loop_
_entity_poly.entity_id
_entity_poly.type
_entity_poly.pdbx_seq_one_letter_code
_entity_poly.pdbx_strand_id
1 'polypeptide(L)'
;MFSCVKPYENQNYSALKRACLRRKVLFEDPNFPATDDSLYYKGSPGPTVRWKRPKDICEDPRLFVDGISSHDLHQGQVGNCWFVAACSSLASRESLWQKTVEAAAAASSKWAMAEDEPKPSQLSMPLVLDRDLTKQMRLRMESLTQRGQKRQDGEKLLRPSESVYRIDFIQQHRLQFERWDVVLDQPGKVTITGTSQNWTPDLTNLMTRQLLDPAAIFWRKEDSEAMDWNEADALEFGERLSDLAKIRKVMYFLITFSEGLEPANLKASVVFNQL
;
A
#
# COMPACT_ATOMS: atom_id res chain seq x y z
N MET A 1 -18.73 21.33 -7.53
CA MET A 1 -18.25 22.72 -7.63
C MET A 1 -16.84 22.70 -8.20
N PHE A 2 -16.57 23.59 -9.15
CA PHE A 2 -15.42 23.62 -10.05
C PHE A 2 -14.06 23.68 -9.31
N SER A 3 -13.15 22.74 -9.57
CA SER A 3 -11.74 22.92 -9.24
C SER A 3 -11.09 23.81 -10.30
N CYS A 4 -11.00 25.11 -10.05
CA CYS A 4 -10.20 26.01 -10.89
C CYS A 4 -8.71 25.79 -10.57
N VAL A 5 -8.00 25.05 -11.42
CA VAL A 5 -6.54 24.93 -11.35
C VAL A 5 -5.94 26.30 -11.65
N LYS A 6 -5.33 26.93 -10.65
CA LYS A 6 -4.66 28.24 -10.83
C LYS A 6 -3.28 28.01 -11.47
N PRO A 7 -2.97 28.69 -12.58
CA PRO A 7 -1.64 28.61 -13.17
C PRO A 7 -0.61 29.22 -12.21
N TYR A 8 0.47 28.48 -11.94
CA TYR A 8 1.61 28.99 -11.20
C TYR A 8 2.36 30.00 -12.08
N GLU A 9 2.67 31.17 -11.52
CA GLU A 9 3.38 32.27 -12.20
C GLU A 9 2.83 32.63 -13.58
N ASN A 10 1.51 32.54 -13.75
CA ASN A 10 0.80 32.80 -15.02
C ASN A 10 1.25 31.93 -16.20
N GLN A 11 1.94 30.80 -15.95
CA GLN A 11 2.34 29.87 -17.00
C GLN A 11 1.18 28.93 -17.36
N ASN A 12 0.72 28.99 -18.61
CA ASN A 12 -0.30 28.08 -19.13
C ASN A 12 0.35 26.96 -19.95
N TYR A 13 0.40 25.74 -19.39
CA TYR A 13 1.02 24.57 -19.99
C TYR A 13 0.54 24.30 -21.44
N SER A 14 -0.78 24.28 -21.66
CA SER A 14 -1.39 24.01 -22.97
C SER A 14 -1.04 25.07 -24.03
N ALA A 15 -0.91 26.34 -23.63
CA ALA A 15 -0.52 27.41 -24.53
C ALA A 15 0.97 27.33 -24.89
N LEU A 16 1.84 27.13 -23.89
CA LEU A 16 3.28 27.00 -24.05
C LEU A 16 3.64 25.79 -24.92
N LYS A 17 3.06 24.61 -24.62
CA LYS A 17 3.28 23.38 -25.39
C LYS A 17 2.90 23.55 -26.86
N ARG A 18 1.72 24.14 -27.14
CA ARG A 18 1.30 24.42 -28.52
C ARG A 18 2.26 25.37 -29.24
N ALA A 19 2.76 26.41 -28.55
CA ALA A 19 3.72 27.34 -29.14
C ALA A 19 5.05 26.65 -29.50
N CYS A 20 5.59 25.83 -28.60
CA CYS A 20 6.81 25.04 -28.82
C CYS A 20 6.66 24.05 -29.97
N LEU A 21 5.56 23.28 -29.99
CA LEU A 21 5.25 22.33 -31.06
C LEU A 21 5.15 23.01 -32.43
N ARG A 22 4.45 24.16 -32.52
CA ARG A 22 4.35 24.94 -33.77
C ARG A 22 5.70 25.41 -34.28
N ARG A 23 6.58 25.83 -33.36
CA ARG A 23 7.93 26.33 -33.66
C ARG A 23 8.94 25.20 -33.85
N LYS A 24 8.58 23.95 -33.57
CA LYS A 24 9.48 22.77 -33.54
C LYS A 24 10.70 22.97 -32.64
N VAL A 25 10.52 23.70 -31.55
CA VAL A 25 11.56 23.90 -30.53
C VAL A 25 11.12 23.23 -29.23
N LEU A 26 12.10 22.79 -28.44
CA LEU A 26 11.84 22.28 -27.11
C LEU A 26 11.62 23.45 -26.14
N PHE A 27 10.80 23.23 -25.11
CA PHE A 27 10.52 24.25 -24.11
C PHE A 27 11.75 24.49 -23.22
N GLU A 28 11.97 25.76 -22.89
CA GLU A 28 12.95 26.26 -21.93
C GLU A 28 12.20 27.19 -20.98
N ASP A 29 12.30 26.92 -19.68
CA ASP A 29 11.54 27.65 -18.67
C ASP A 29 12.27 28.95 -18.27
N PRO A 30 11.66 30.13 -18.49
CA PRO A 30 12.26 31.39 -18.06
C PRO A 30 12.27 31.57 -16.55
N ASN A 31 11.37 30.90 -15.81
CA ASN A 31 11.23 31.09 -14.37
C ASN A 31 12.11 30.12 -13.56
N PHE A 32 12.51 29.00 -14.18
CA PHE A 32 13.42 28.02 -13.59
C PHE A 32 14.46 27.55 -14.62
N PRO A 33 15.46 28.40 -14.94
CA PRO A 33 16.43 28.13 -15.99
C PRO A 33 17.40 27.00 -15.64
N ALA A 34 18.00 26.38 -16.66
CA ALA A 34 19.01 25.33 -16.50
C ALA A 34 20.39 25.90 -16.11
N THR A 35 20.46 26.62 -14.99
CA THR A 35 21.68 27.27 -14.46
C THR A 35 21.87 26.98 -12.97
N ASP A 36 23.04 27.33 -12.41
CA ASP A 36 23.35 27.10 -11.00
C ASP A 36 22.43 27.88 -10.04
N ASP A 37 21.83 28.99 -10.50
CA ASP A 37 20.85 29.77 -9.73
C ASP A 37 19.58 28.97 -9.38
N SER A 38 19.25 27.94 -10.17
CA SER A 38 18.14 27.02 -9.91
C SER A 38 18.52 25.85 -8.99
N LEU A 39 19.81 25.63 -8.75
CA LEU A 39 20.31 24.54 -7.90
C LEU A 39 20.69 25.00 -6.50
N TYR A 40 21.31 26.18 -6.39
CA TYR A 40 21.96 26.62 -5.16
C TYR A 40 21.51 28.02 -4.75
N TYR A 41 21.48 28.26 -3.43
CA TYR A 41 21.31 29.62 -2.92
C TYR A 41 22.53 30.47 -3.27
N LYS A 42 22.31 31.77 -3.51
CA LYS A 42 23.37 32.73 -3.83
C LYS A 42 24.54 32.62 -2.85
N GLY A 43 25.74 32.43 -3.38
CA GLY A 43 26.98 32.34 -2.60
C GLY A 43 27.34 30.94 -2.09
N SER A 44 26.58 29.89 -2.45
CA SER A 44 26.90 28.51 -2.10
C SER A 44 27.59 27.80 -3.27
N PRO A 45 28.91 27.53 -3.23
CA PRO A 45 29.58 26.81 -4.31
C PRO A 45 29.19 25.32 -4.23
N GLY A 46 28.43 24.87 -5.23
CA GLY A 46 28.11 23.46 -5.43
C GLY A 46 29.02 22.78 -6.46
N PRO A 47 28.93 21.45 -6.61
CA PRO A 47 29.62 20.73 -7.66
C PRO A 47 29.18 21.21 -9.05
N THR A 48 30.07 21.11 -10.04
CA THR A 48 29.75 21.41 -11.44
C THR A 48 28.69 20.43 -11.95
N VAL A 49 27.51 20.93 -12.34
CA VAL A 49 26.41 20.14 -12.88
C VAL A 49 26.29 20.37 -14.39
N ARG A 50 25.93 19.31 -15.13
CA ARG A 50 25.57 19.40 -16.55
C ARG A 50 24.09 19.08 -16.72
N TRP A 51 23.32 20.06 -17.18
CA TRP A 51 21.92 19.89 -17.52
C TRP A 51 21.77 19.10 -18.83
N LYS A 52 20.91 18.09 -18.81
CA LYS A 52 20.62 17.21 -19.96
C LYS A 52 19.14 16.94 -20.05
N ARG A 53 18.61 16.76 -21.25
CA ARG A 53 17.22 16.27 -21.44
C ARG A 53 17.20 14.74 -21.32
N PRO A 54 16.04 14.12 -21.04
CA PRO A 54 15.94 12.66 -20.90
C PRO A 54 16.52 11.86 -22.08
N LYS A 55 16.31 12.35 -23.31
CA LYS A 55 16.84 11.73 -24.54
C LYS A 55 18.37 11.75 -24.64
N ASP A 56 19.03 12.69 -23.95
CA ASP A 56 20.50 12.78 -23.89
C ASP A 56 21.10 11.90 -22.78
N ILE A 57 20.24 11.18 -22.04
CA ILE A 57 20.59 10.30 -20.92
C ILE A 57 20.28 8.84 -21.30
N CYS A 58 19.12 8.57 -21.93
CA CYS A 58 18.67 7.24 -22.35
C CYS A 58 17.96 7.31 -23.71
N GLU A 59 18.02 6.22 -24.49
CA GLU A 59 17.47 6.14 -25.85
C GLU A 59 15.94 6.19 -25.91
N ASP A 60 15.24 5.49 -25.01
CA ASP A 60 13.77 5.45 -24.92
C ASP A 60 13.29 6.03 -23.58
N PRO A 61 13.30 7.37 -23.41
CA PRO A 61 12.91 7.98 -22.14
C PRO A 61 11.39 7.87 -21.95
N ARG A 62 10.98 7.19 -20.88
CA ARG A 62 9.59 7.08 -20.46
C ARG A 62 9.38 7.76 -19.13
N LEU A 63 8.18 8.31 -18.92
CA LEU A 63 7.79 8.88 -17.64
C LEU A 63 7.58 7.78 -16.58
N PHE A 64 7.03 6.65 -17.01
CA PHE A 64 6.78 5.45 -16.20
C PHE A 64 7.20 4.22 -17.01
N VAL A 65 7.84 3.25 -16.34
CA VAL A 65 8.22 1.95 -16.90
C VAL A 65 7.59 0.91 -16.00
N ASP A 66 6.67 0.10 -16.54
CA ASP A 66 5.93 -0.93 -15.79
C ASP A 66 5.08 -0.41 -14.61
N GLY A 67 4.66 0.86 -14.66
CA GLY A 67 3.81 1.51 -13.66
C GLY A 67 4.58 2.52 -12.80
N ILE A 68 3.98 2.89 -11.65
CA ILE A 68 4.65 3.68 -10.62
C ILE A 68 4.86 2.78 -9.42
N SER A 69 6.10 2.65 -8.97
CA SER A 69 6.47 1.93 -7.77
C SER A 69 7.20 2.83 -6.78
N SER A 70 6.96 2.61 -5.49
CA SER A 70 7.74 3.18 -4.40
C SER A 70 9.25 2.86 -4.50
N HIS A 71 9.59 1.81 -5.27
CA HIS A 71 10.96 1.36 -5.49
C HIS A 71 11.68 2.05 -6.65
N ASP A 72 10.97 2.87 -7.44
CA ASP A 72 11.56 3.59 -8.59
C ASP A 72 12.43 4.77 -8.18
N LEU A 73 12.42 5.12 -6.89
CA LEU A 73 13.01 6.34 -6.38
C LEU A 73 14.36 6.07 -5.71
N HIS A 74 15.41 6.60 -6.32
CA HIS A 74 16.73 6.69 -5.71
C HIS A 74 17.05 8.15 -5.41
N GLN A 75 17.43 8.47 -4.16
CA GLN A 75 17.68 9.86 -3.71
C GLN A 75 18.86 10.56 -4.41
N GLY A 76 19.69 9.82 -5.14
CA GLY A 76 20.90 10.33 -5.77
C GLY A 76 21.95 10.81 -4.74
N GLN A 77 22.98 11.51 -5.22
CA GLN A 77 24.12 11.93 -4.39
C GLN A 77 23.82 13.17 -3.52
N VAL A 78 22.80 13.97 -3.87
CA VAL A 78 22.51 15.26 -3.22
C VAL A 78 21.31 15.19 -2.26
N GLY A 79 20.80 13.98 -2.02
CA GLY A 79 20.06 13.55 -0.82
C GLY A 79 18.92 14.45 -0.33
N ASN A 80 17.71 14.25 -0.88
CA ASN A 80 16.46 14.72 -0.26
C ASN A 80 15.60 13.52 0.15
N CYS A 81 16.01 12.82 1.20
CA CYS A 81 15.33 11.61 1.68
C CYS A 81 13.85 11.86 2.03
N TRP A 82 13.52 13.05 2.55
CA TRP A 82 12.15 13.46 2.84
C TRP A 82 11.30 13.62 1.58
N PHE A 83 11.89 14.07 0.46
CA PHE A 83 11.20 14.20 -0.82
C PHE A 83 10.96 12.82 -1.44
N VAL A 84 11.96 11.94 -1.39
CA VAL A 84 11.81 10.54 -1.83
C VAL A 84 10.73 9.82 -1.04
N ALA A 85 10.70 9.98 0.29
CA ALA A 85 9.65 9.43 1.13
C ALA A 85 8.27 9.97 0.74
N ALA A 86 8.14 11.28 0.50
CA ALA A 86 6.88 11.89 0.08
C ALA A 86 6.41 11.38 -1.30
N CYS A 87 7.32 11.25 -2.28
CA CYS A 87 7.01 10.69 -3.59
C CYS A 87 6.64 9.20 -3.52
N SER A 88 7.29 8.43 -2.63
CA SER A 88 6.98 7.02 -2.38
C SER A 88 5.57 6.86 -1.79
N SER A 89 5.21 7.69 -0.81
CA SER A 89 3.86 7.73 -0.25
C SER A 89 2.80 8.22 -1.24
N LEU A 90 3.20 9.08 -2.20
CA LEU A 90 2.30 9.54 -3.26
C LEU A 90 2.07 8.42 -4.30
N ALA A 91 3.14 7.70 -4.66
CA ALA A 91 3.13 6.58 -5.58
C ALA A 91 2.21 5.43 -5.13
N SER A 92 2.07 5.19 -3.82
CA SER A 92 1.22 4.13 -3.29
C SER A 92 -0.29 4.39 -3.45
N ARG A 93 -0.70 5.62 -3.78
CA ARG A 93 -2.13 5.97 -3.94
C ARG A 93 -2.39 6.51 -5.33
N GLU A 94 -2.94 5.65 -6.20
CA GLU A 94 -3.22 5.99 -7.59
C GLU A 94 -4.09 7.25 -7.74
N SER A 95 -5.18 7.33 -6.99
CA SER A 95 -6.07 8.50 -7.01
C SER A 95 -5.42 9.82 -6.58
N LEU A 96 -4.28 9.79 -5.89
CA LEU A 96 -3.53 10.98 -5.48
C LEU A 96 -2.43 11.33 -6.48
N TRP A 97 -1.62 10.37 -6.89
CA TRP A 97 -0.59 10.68 -7.89
C TRP A 97 -1.23 11.02 -9.24
N GLN A 98 -2.34 10.39 -9.62
CA GLN A 98 -3.12 10.80 -10.79
C GLN A 98 -3.54 12.26 -10.68
N LYS A 99 -4.12 12.71 -9.56
CA LYS A 99 -4.44 14.16 -9.40
C LYS A 99 -3.22 15.08 -9.52
N THR A 100 -2.04 14.60 -9.14
CA THR A 100 -0.80 15.40 -9.12
C THR A 100 -0.11 15.40 -10.49
N VAL A 101 -0.11 14.26 -11.19
CA VAL A 101 0.54 14.04 -12.48
C VAL A 101 -0.41 14.32 -13.64
N GLU A 102 -1.70 14.00 -13.56
CA GLU A 102 -2.72 14.39 -14.56
C GLU A 102 -2.86 15.91 -14.65
N ALA A 103 -2.72 16.65 -13.55
CA ALA A 103 -2.61 18.10 -13.60
C ALA A 103 -1.41 18.59 -14.45
N ALA A 104 -0.33 17.80 -14.53
CA ALA A 104 0.86 18.07 -15.33
C ALA A 104 0.82 17.43 -16.75
N ALA A 105 0.13 16.30 -16.93
CA ALA A 105 0.06 15.53 -18.16
C ALA A 105 -1.16 15.87 -19.04
N ALA A 106 -2.20 16.51 -18.49
CA ALA A 106 -3.46 16.81 -19.16
C ALA A 106 -3.38 17.78 -20.38
N ALA A 107 -2.21 18.30 -20.75
CA ALA A 107 -2.04 18.92 -22.08
C ALA A 107 -1.31 18.06 -23.11
N SER A 108 -1.28 16.73 -22.95
CA SER A 108 -1.08 15.81 -24.07
C SER A 108 -2.38 15.15 -24.45
N SER A 109 -3.24 15.84 -25.21
CA SER A 109 -4.44 15.22 -25.78
C SER A 109 -4.05 14.15 -26.80
N LYS A 110 -4.11 12.89 -26.39
CA LYS A 110 -4.82 11.77 -27.04
C LYS A 110 -4.49 10.47 -26.30
N TRP A 111 -5.31 10.13 -25.32
CA TRP A 111 -5.72 8.73 -25.17
C TRP A 111 -7.05 8.62 -25.89
N ALA A 112 -6.97 8.25 -27.16
CA ALA A 112 -8.12 7.81 -27.90
C ALA A 112 -8.52 6.45 -27.33
N MET A 113 -9.82 6.26 -27.17
CA MET A 113 -10.51 5.02 -26.85
C MET A 113 -10.36 4.56 -25.39
N ALA A 114 -11.26 5.10 -24.55
CA ALA A 114 -11.93 4.22 -23.60
C ALA A 114 -12.79 3.24 -24.43
N GLU A 115 -12.17 2.16 -24.88
CA GLU A 115 -12.87 0.92 -25.19
C GLU A 115 -12.22 -0.15 -24.33
N ASP A 116 -12.93 -0.49 -23.25
CA ASP A 116 -12.93 -1.79 -22.59
C ASP A 116 -11.54 -2.47 -22.49
N GLU A 117 -10.60 -1.89 -21.74
CA GLU A 117 -9.56 -2.72 -21.14
C GLU A 117 -10.28 -3.73 -20.23
N PRO A 118 -10.12 -5.05 -20.45
CA PRO A 118 -10.75 -6.02 -19.57
C PRO A 118 -10.22 -5.77 -18.16
N LYS A 119 -11.12 -5.37 -17.24
CA LYS A 119 -10.78 -5.23 -15.83
C LYS A 119 -9.96 -6.45 -15.42
N PRO A 120 -8.77 -6.26 -14.80
CA PRO A 120 -7.95 -7.38 -14.38
C PRO A 120 -8.81 -8.31 -13.53
N SER A 121 -8.74 -9.60 -13.81
CA SER A 121 -9.59 -10.57 -13.14
C SER A 121 -9.29 -10.56 -11.64
N GLN A 122 -10.32 -10.29 -10.84
CA GLN A 122 -10.17 -10.15 -9.39
C GLN A 122 -10.37 -11.50 -8.70
N LEU A 123 -9.50 -11.80 -7.75
CA LEU A 123 -9.63 -12.93 -6.85
C LEU A 123 -9.94 -12.41 -5.45
N SER A 124 -11.11 -12.77 -4.92
CA SER A 124 -11.42 -12.58 -3.51
C SER A 124 -11.09 -13.86 -2.75
N MET A 125 -10.23 -13.74 -1.74
CA MET A 125 -9.80 -14.85 -0.89
C MET A 125 -10.28 -14.60 0.54
N PRO A 126 -11.22 -15.41 1.07
CA PRO A 126 -11.79 -15.18 2.39
C PRO A 126 -10.81 -15.54 3.50
N LEU A 127 -10.85 -14.77 4.59
CA LEU A 127 -10.25 -15.18 5.87
C LEU A 127 -11.23 -16.13 6.55
N VAL A 128 -10.84 -17.39 6.65
CA VAL A 128 -11.66 -18.46 7.23
C VAL A 128 -11.26 -18.66 8.68
N LEU A 129 -12.25 -18.70 9.59
CA LEU A 129 -12.03 -18.99 11.00
C LEU A 129 -11.48 -20.42 11.16
N ASP A 130 -10.29 -20.55 11.75
CA ASP A 130 -9.70 -21.84 12.09
C ASP A 130 -10.11 -22.23 13.51
N ARG A 131 -11.24 -22.94 13.61
CA ARG A 131 -11.85 -23.32 14.90
C ARG A 131 -10.96 -24.28 15.70
N ASP A 132 -10.30 -25.21 15.01
CA ASP A 132 -9.50 -26.24 15.65
C ASP A 132 -8.21 -25.64 16.21
N LEU A 133 -7.51 -24.82 15.43
CA LEU A 133 -6.31 -24.13 15.90
C LEU A 133 -6.63 -23.11 17.01
N THR A 134 -7.75 -22.38 16.87
CA THR A 134 -8.24 -21.49 17.93
C THR A 134 -8.47 -22.26 19.24
N LYS A 135 -9.14 -23.40 19.17
CA LYS A 135 -9.40 -24.26 20.33
C LYS A 135 -8.09 -24.81 20.92
N GLN A 136 -7.17 -25.29 20.10
CA GLN A 136 -5.87 -25.78 20.53
C GLN A 136 -5.08 -24.71 21.30
N MET A 137 -5.04 -23.48 20.78
CA MET A 137 -4.34 -22.37 21.44
C MET A 137 -5.01 -21.92 22.74
N ARG A 138 -6.35 -22.03 22.87
CA ARG A 138 -7.06 -21.79 24.14
C ARG A 138 -6.77 -22.86 25.18
N LEU A 139 -6.83 -24.13 24.78
CA LEU A 139 -6.50 -25.27 25.65
C LEU A 139 -5.06 -25.19 26.17
N ARG A 140 -4.12 -24.64 25.39
CA ARG A 140 -2.75 -24.39 25.84
C ARG A 140 -2.69 -23.43 27.02
N MET A 141 -3.46 -22.34 26.99
CA MET A 141 -3.55 -21.39 28.11
C MET A 141 -4.14 -22.06 29.35
N GLU A 142 -5.27 -22.77 29.19
CA GLU A 142 -5.92 -23.50 30.28
C GLU A 142 -5.00 -24.56 30.90
N SER A 143 -4.28 -25.33 30.08
CA SER A 143 -3.35 -26.35 30.55
C SER A 143 -2.19 -25.76 31.34
N LEU A 144 -1.67 -24.57 30.98
CA LEU A 144 -0.61 -23.91 31.75
C LEU A 144 -1.13 -23.48 33.11
N THR A 145 -2.32 -22.88 33.17
CA THR A 145 -2.98 -22.47 34.41
C THR A 145 -3.27 -23.66 35.32
N GLN A 146 -3.86 -24.74 34.79
CA GLN A 146 -4.19 -25.93 35.57
C GLN A 146 -2.95 -26.63 36.14
N ARG A 147 -1.83 -26.62 35.40
CA ARG A 147 -0.58 -27.29 35.80
C ARG A 147 0.36 -26.36 36.59
N GLY A 148 0.00 -25.10 36.82
CA GLY A 148 0.87 -24.11 37.45
C GLY A 148 2.18 -23.86 36.69
N GLN A 149 2.20 -24.14 35.38
CA GLN A 149 3.39 -24.00 34.55
C GLN A 149 3.46 -22.59 33.96
N LYS A 150 4.69 -22.07 33.83
CA LYS A 150 4.91 -20.82 33.09
C LYS A 150 4.91 -21.12 31.59
N ARG A 151 4.40 -20.17 30.81
CA ARG A 151 4.56 -20.16 29.35
C ARG A 151 6.05 -20.13 28.97
N GLN A 152 6.37 -20.60 27.78
CA GLN A 152 7.69 -20.44 27.21
C GLN A 152 8.00 -18.94 27.03
N ASP A 153 9.28 -18.56 27.14
CA ASP A 153 9.69 -17.18 26.94
C ASP A 153 9.36 -16.70 25.52
N GLY A 154 8.73 -15.54 25.43
CA GLY A 154 8.22 -14.98 24.17
C GLY A 154 6.94 -15.63 23.61
N GLU A 155 6.39 -16.68 24.23
CA GLU A 155 5.18 -17.39 23.76
C GLU A 155 3.95 -16.46 23.75
N LYS A 156 3.28 -16.41 22.59
CA LYS A 156 2.01 -15.71 22.39
C LYS A 156 0.85 -16.64 22.74
N LEU A 157 0.27 -16.41 23.91
CA LEU A 157 -0.99 -17.04 24.31
C LEU A 157 -2.17 -16.29 23.67
N LEU A 158 -3.17 -17.05 23.24
CA LEU A 158 -4.38 -16.51 22.62
C LEU A 158 -5.30 -15.91 23.69
N ARG A 159 -5.67 -14.64 23.54
CA ARG A 159 -6.63 -13.96 24.43
C ARG A 159 -8.06 -14.45 24.16
N PRO A 160 -9.00 -14.32 25.11
CA PRO A 160 -10.40 -14.69 24.89
C PRO A 160 -11.05 -13.95 23.72
N SER A 161 -10.69 -12.68 23.52
CA SER A 161 -11.16 -11.84 22.42
C SER A 161 -10.40 -12.04 21.11
N GLU A 162 -9.47 -13.00 21.05
CA GLU A 162 -8.75 -13.35 19.83
C GLU A 162 -9.25 -14.69 19.26
N SER A 163 -9.28 -14.76 17.94
CA SER A 163 -9.50 -16.01 17.21
C SER A 163 -8.51 -16.13 16.06
N VAL A 164 -8.15 -17.36 15.71
CA VAL A 164 -7.22 -17.64 14.62
C VAL A 164 -8.00 -17.76 13.32
N TYR A 165 -7.55 -17.04 12.31
CA TYR A 165 -8.06 -17.11 10.95
C TYR A 165 -6.95 -17.58 10.02
N ARG A 166 -7.32 -18.14 8.88
CA ARG A 166 -6.39 -18.47 7.81
C ARG A 166 -6.89 -17.98 6.47
N ILE A 167 -5.95 -17.70 5.58
CA ILE A 167 -6.23 -17.48 4.16
C ILE A 167 -5.55 -18.60 3.38
N ASP A 168 -6.29 -19.19 2.45
CA ASP A 168 -5.79 -20.19 1.51
C ASP A 168 -5.57 -19.50 0.15
N PHE A 169 -4.30 -19.24 -0.18
CA PHE A 169 -3.91 -18.62 -1.45
C PHE A 169 -4.14 -19.58 -2.62
N ILE A 170 -5.27 -19.40 -3.32
CA ILE A 170 -5.62 -20.16 -4.53
C ILE A 170 -4.65 -19.92 -5.69
N GLN A 171 -3.94 -18.78 -5.66
CA GLN A 171 -2.86 -18.40 -6.56
C GLN A 171 -1.76 -17.75 -5.73
N GLN A 172 -0.48 -18.03 -6.01
CA GLN A 172 0.66 -17.53 -5.20
C GLN A 172 1.54 -16.52 -5.94
N HIS A 173 1.38 -16.40 -7.25
CA HIS A 173 2.16 -15.51 -8.11
C HIS A 173 1.24 -14.58 -8.87
N ARG A 174 1.75 -13.44 -9.34
CA ARG A 174 0.95 -12.44 -10.08
C ARG A 174 -0.32 -12.02 -9.34
N LEU A 175 -0.19 -11.88 -8.02
CA LEU A 175 -1.20 -11.24 -7.20
C LEU A 175 -0.73 -9.82 -6.93
N GLN A 176 -1.61 -8.86 -7.16
CA GLN A 176 -1.47 -7.49 -6.69
C GLN A 176 -2.60 -7.22 -5.71
N PHE A 177 -2.27 -6.86 -4.48
CA PHE A 177 -3.27 -6.45 -3.50
C PHE A 177 -4.09 -5.27 -4.04
N GLU A 178 -5.41 -5.39 -3.98
CA GLU A 178 -6.35 -4.35 -4.39
C GLU A 178 -6.96 -3.68 -3.16
N ARG A 179 -7.61 -4.48 -2.30
CA ARG A 179 -8.26 -3.99 -1.08
C ARG A 179 -8.55 -5.09 -0.08
N TRP A 180 -8.75 -4.66 1.16
CA TRP A 180 -9.48 -5.44 2.15
C TRP A 180 -10.98 -5.31 1.90
N ASP A 181 -11.70 -6.42 1.98
CA ASP A 181 -13.16 -6.44 1.96
C ASP A 181 -13.63 -7.01 3.30
N VAL A 182 -13.80 -6.09 4.26
CA VAL A 182 -14.09 -6.38 5.66
C VAL A 182 -15.39 -5.71 6.05
N VAL A 183 -16.34 -6.51 6.53
CA VAL A 183 -17.68 -6.07 6.94
C VAL A 183 -17.96 -6.57 8.35
N LEU A 184 -18.48 -5.65 9.17
CA LEU A 184 -19.00 -5.94 10.51
C LEU A 184 -20.53 -5.76 10.53
N ASP A 185 -21.24 -6.82 10.91
CA ASP A 185 -22.71 -6.79 10.98
C ASP A 185 -23.21 -5.94 12.16
N GLN A 186 -22.35 -5.65 13.15
CA GLN A 186 -22.65 -4.82 14.32
C GLN A 186 -21.55 -3.77 14.55
N PRO A 187 -21.85 -2.65 15.24
CA PRO A 187 -20.84 -1.68 15.65
C PRO A 187 -19.74 -2.31 16.51
N GLY A 188 -18.52 -1.82 16.34
CA GLY A 188 -17.35 -2.30 17.07
C GLY A 188 -16.08 -2.25 16.23
N LYS A 189 -15.02 -2.88 16.71
CA LYS A 189 -13.69 -2.84 16.11
C LYS A 189 -13.08 -4.23 16.03
N VAL A 190 -12.41 -4.51 14.92
CA VAL A 190 -11.57 -5.70 14.75
C VAL A 190 -10.15 -5.29 14.38
N THR A 191 -9.16 -6.04 14.86
CA THR A 191 -7.75 -5.88 14.50
C THR A 191 -7.25 -7.19 13.91
N ILE A 192 -6.82 -7.14 12.65
CA ILE A 192 -6.28 -8.27 11.89
C ILE A 192 -4.75 -8.17 11.92
N THR A 193 -4.11 -9.12 12.60
CA THR A 193 -2.66 -9.21 12.71
C THR A 193 -2.17 -10.45 11.98
N GLY A 194 -1.32 -10.29 10.97
CA GLY A 194 -0.70 -11.41 10.28
C GLY A 194 0.32 -12.14 11.14
N THR A 195 0.57 -13.41 10.82
CA THR A 195 1.67 -14.17 11.40
C THR A 195 2.76 -14.45 10.36
N SER A 196 4.00 -14.61 10.80
CA SER A 196 5.12 -14.97 9.93
C SER A 196 4.84 -16.28 9.20
N GLN A 197 5.09 -16.32 7.89
CA GLN A 197 4.96 -17.52 7.06
C GLN A 197 5.92 -18.67 7.45
N ASN A 198 6.90 -18.38 8.31
CA ASN A 198 7.79 -19.40 8.88
C ASN A 198 7.16 -20.13 10.07
N TRP A 199 6.11 -19.57 10.69
CA TRP A 199 5.40 -20.26 11.76
C TRP A 199 4.57 -21.41 11.20
N THR A 200 4.70 -22.58 11.82
CA THR A 200 3.94 -23.78 11.46
C THR A 200 3.19 -24.23 12.71
N PRO A 201 1.86 -24.06 12.78
CA PRO A 201 1.08 -24.31 13.99
C PRO A 201 1.21 -25.74 14.54
N ASP A 202 1.41 -26.72 13.66
CA ASP A 202 1.56 -28.13 14.03
C ASP A 202 2.90 -28.45 14.71
N LEU A 203 3.91 -27.57 14.56
CA LEU A 203 5.28 -27.82 15.00
C LEU A 203 5.67 -27.03 16.25
N THR A 204 5.16 -25.80 16.39
CA THR A 204 5.61 -24.87 17.44
C THR A 204 4.48 -23.96 17.92
N ASN A 205 4.50 -23.62 19.21
CA ASN A 205 3.65 -22.54 19.73
C ASN A 205 3.99 -21.21 19.04
N LEU A 206 2.99 -20.34 18.89
CA LEU A 206 3.17 -19.01 18.31
C LEU A 206 4.04 -18.15 19.22
N MET A 207 4.99 -17.42 18.65
CA MET A 207 5.84 -16.47 19.36
C MET A 207 5.40 -15.04 19.09
N THR A 208 5.55 -14.16 20.08
CA THR A 208 5.15 -12.74 19.96
C THR A 208 5.89 -12.04 18.81
N ARG A 209 7.18 -12.36 18.61
CA ARG A 209 8.00 -11.85 17.50
C ARG A 209 7.56 -12.32 16.10
N GLN A 210 6.67 -13.31 16.02
CA GLN A 210 6.14 -13.82 14.75
C GLN A 210 4.87 -13.08 14.33
N LEU A 211 4.34 -12.17 15.15
CA LEU A 211 3.26 -11.28 14.76
C LEU A 211 3.81 -10.20 13.84
N LEU A 212 3.15 -9.98 12.71
CA LEU A 212 3.54 -8.97 11.74
C LEU A 212 3.02 -7.60 12.17
N ASP A 213 3.83 -6.58 11.91
CA ASP A 213 3.53 -5.17 12.08
C ASP A 213 3.75 -4.46 10.73
N PRO A 214 2.85 -3.59 10.26
CA PRO A 214 1.64 -3.12 10.96
C PRO A 214 0.47 -4.10 10.92
N ALA A 215 -0.52 -3.88 11.79
CA ALA A 215 -1.80 -4.59 11.80
C ALA A 215 -2.92 -3.75 11.16
N ALA A 216 -3.85 -4.39 10.46
CA ALA A 216 -5.00 -3.72 9.88
C ALA A 216 -6.15 -3.66 10.91
N ILE A 217 -6.72 -2.48 11.13
CA ILE A 217 -7.75 -2.19 12.11
C ILE A 217 -8.97 -1.66 11.37
N PHE A 218 -10.11 -2.31 11.56
CA PHE A 218 -11.39 -1.95 10.95
C PHE A 218 -12.42 -1.69 12.05
N TRP A 219 -13.24 -0.66 11.90
CA TRP A 219 -14.30 -0.37 12.85
C TRP A 219 -15.56 0.16 12.18
N ARG A 220 -16.69 -0.10 12.84
CA ARG A 220 -18.00 0.43 12.50
C ARG A 220 -18.53 1.20 13.71
N LYS A 221 -18.95 2.44 13.48
CA LYS A 221 -19.55 3.31 14.52
C LYS A 221 -21.03 2.95 14.70
N GLU A 222 -21.61 3.24 15.86
CA GLU A 222 -23.04 2.98 16.13
C GLU A 222 -23.96 3.76 15.20
N ASP A 223 -23.61 5.01 14.90
CA ASP A 223 -24.43 5.91 14.08
C ASP A 223 -24.17 5.78 12.57
N SER A 224 -23.41 4.77 12.14
CA SER A 224 -22.99 4.64 10.74
C SER A 224 -22.96 3.18 10.28
N GLU A 225 -23.46 2.95 9.06
CA GLU A 225 -23.27 1.68 8.36
C GLU A 225 -21.91 1.62 7.64
N ALA A 226 -21.21 2.75 7.51
CA ALA A 226 -19.91 2.78 6.86
C ALA A 226 -18.82 2.17 7.76
N MET A 227 -17.98 1.34 7.14
CA MET A 227 -16.73 0.84 7.72
C MET A 227 -15.64 1.90 7.59
N ASP A 228 -14.93 2.17 8.67
CA ASP A 228 -13.72 2.96 8.73
C ASP A 228 -12.52 2.04 9.04
N TRP A 229 -11.31 2.42 8.64
CA TRP A 229 -10.09 1.65 8.94
C TRP A 229 -8.84 2.54 8.97
N ASN A 230 -7.73 2.01 9.52
CA ASN A 230 -6.42 2.66 9.47
C ASN A 230 -5.80 2.52 8.07
N GLU A 231 -6.13 3.46 7.18
CA GLU A 231 -5.84 3.37 5.74
C GLU A 231 -4.37 3.02 5.41
N ALA A 232 -3.40 3.72 6.01
CA ALA A 232 -1.98 3.52 5.71
C ALA A 232 -1.47 2.12 6.10
N ASP A 233 -1.69 1.73 7.36
CA ASP A 233 -1.26 0.44 7.90
C ASP A 233 -1.95 -0.74 7.20
N ALA A 234 -3.26 -0.61 6.93
CA ALA A 234 -4.02 -1.65 6.26
C ALA A 234 -3.57 -1.85 4.81
N LEU A 235 -3.21 -0.77 4.12
CA LEU A 235 -2.64 -0.82 2.77
C LEU A 235 -1.25 -1.46 2.79
N GLU A 236 -0.34 -0.99 3.65
CA GLU A 236 1.02 -1.57 3.78
C GLU A 236 0.96 -3.07 4.09
N PHE A 237 0.11 -3.45 5.03
CA PHE A 237 -0.06 -4.86 5.37
C PHE A 237 -0.64 -5.66 4.20
N GLY A 238 -1.62 -5.10 3.49
CA GLY A 238 -2.23 -5.69 2.30
C GLY A 238 -1.22 -5.95 1.17
N GLU A 239 -0.39 -4.96 0.83
CA GLU A 239 0.64 -5.07 -0.20
C GLU A 239 1.61 -6.22 0.09
N ARG A 240 2.02 -6.36 1.36
CA ARG A 240 2.91 -7.43 1.83
C ARG A 240 2.30 -8.83 1.67
N LEU A 241 0.96 -8.97 1.67
CA LEU A 241 0.33 -10.28 1.44
C LEU A 241 0.70 -10.87 0.08
N SER A 242 0.91 -10.02 -0.94
CA SER A 242 1.31 -10.47 -2.28
C SER A 242 2.67 -11.17 -2.27
N ASP A 243 3.60 -10.72 -1.44
CA ASP A 243 4.90 -11.36 -1.25
C ASP A 243 4.84 -12.57 -0.32
N LEU A 244 4.03 -12.49 0.74
CA LEU A 244 3.84 -13.60 1.68
C LEU A 244 3.15 -14.81 1.02
N ALA A 245 2.28 -14.57 0.03
CA ALA A 245 1.66 -15.60 -0.78
C ALA A 245 2.69 -16.43 -1.57
N LYS A 246 3.83 -15.84 -1.97
CA LYS A 246 4.90 -16.53 -2.70
C LYS A 246 5.62 -17.56 -1.82
N ILE A 247 5.58 -17.41 -0.49
CA ILE A 247 6.30 -18.26 0.46
C ILE A 247 5.55 -19.58 0.68
N ARG A 248 4.25 -19.52 1.00
CA ARG A 248 3.39 -20.68 1.29
C ARG A 248 1.95 -20.42 0.89
N LYS A 249 1.21 -21.51 0.60
CA LYS A 249 -0.21 -21.47 0.21
C LYS A 249 -1.15 -21.06 1.33
N VAL A 250 -0.76 -21.23 2.59
CA VAL A 250 -1.61 -20.91 3.75
C VAL A 250 -0.88 -19.88 4.59
N MET A 251 -1.61 -18.86 5.02
CA MET A 251 -1.14 -17.89 6.01
C MET A 251 -2.17 -17.74 7.12
N TYR A 252 -1.68 -17.61 8.36
CA TYR A 252 -2.52 -17.48 9.55
C TYR A 252 -2.53 -16.03 10.07
N PHE A 253 -3.64 -15.66 10.69
CA PHE A 253 -3.91 -14.35 11.27
C PHE A 253 -4.46 -14.53 12.68
N LEU A 254 -4.14 -13.59 13.56
CA LEU A 254 -4.88 -13.37 14.79
C LEU A 254 -5.84 -12.21 14.57
N ILE A 255 -7.14 -12.45 14.72
CA ILE A 255 -8.14 -11.39 14.71
C ILE A 255 -8.57 -11.12 16.15
N THR A 256 -8.37 -9.89 16.61
CA THR A 256 -8.84 -9.40 17.92
C THR A 256 -10.17 -8.68 17.73
N PHE A 257 -11.18 -9.05 18.51
CA PHE A 257 -12.51 -8.45 18.52
C PHE A 257 -12.66 -7.49 19.70
N SER A 258 -13.33 -6.35 19.50
CA SER A 258 -13.77 -5.50 20.60
C SER A 258 -14.87 -6.18 21.42
N GLU A 259 -15.14 -5.66 22.60
CA GLU A 259 -16.25 -6.12 23.43
C GLU A 259 -17.58 -6.11 22.65
N GLY A 260 -18.38 -7.16 22.83
CA GLY A 260 -19.65 -7.35 22.12
C GLY A 260 -19.55 -7.94 20.70
N LEU A 261 -18.36 -8.01 20.10
CA LEU A 261 -18.17 -8.64 18.79
C LEU A 261 -17.68 -10.08 18.90
N GLU A 262 -18.24 -10.93 18.05
CA GLU A 262 -17.85 -12.33 17.88
C GLU A 262 -17.42 -12.62 16.43
N PRO A 263 -16.70 -13.74 16.20
CA PRO A 263 -16.37 -14.20 14.85
C PRO A 263 -17.55 -14.30 13.88
N ALA A 264 -18.77 -14.51 14.38
CA ALA A 264 -19.99 -14.56 13.58
C ALA A 264 -20.39 -13.22 12.97
N ASN A 265 -19.94 -12.10 13.55
CA ASN A 265 -20.25 -10.75 13.10
C ASN A 265 -19.29 -10.23 12.03
N LEU A 266 -18.23 -11.00 11.69
CA LEU A 266 -17.17 -10.59 10.79
C LEU A 266 -17.21 -11.40 9.50
N LYS A 267 -17.27 -10.68 8.37
CA LYS A 267 -16.94 -11.21 7.05
C LYS A 267 -15.69 -10.48 6.58
N ALA A 268 -14.61 -11.22 6.36
CA ALA A 268 -13.34 -10.65 5.93
C ALA A 268 -12.79 -11.44 4.74
N SER A 269 -12.37 -10.73 3.71
CA SER A 269 -11.64 -11.27 2.58
C SER A 269 -10.61 -10.27 2.08
N VAL A 270 -9.64 -10.77 1.33
CA VAL A 270 -8.64 -9.95 0.64
C VAL A 270 -8.88 -10.07 -0.85
N VAL A 271 -8.99 -8.93 -1.52
CA VAL A 271 -9.16 -8.86 -2.96
C VAL A 271 -7.81 -8.59 -3.61
N PHE A 272 -7.47 -9.40 -4.60
CA PHE A 272 -6.27 -9.26 -5.43
C PHE A 272 -6.66 -9.10 -6.90
N ASN A 273 -5.93 -8.26 -7.63
CA ASN A 273 -5.93 -8.27 -9.08
C ASN A 273 -4.96 -9.36 -9.57
N GLN A 274 -5.38 -10.14 -10.57
CA GLN A 274 -4.49 -11.06 -11.27
C GLN A 274 -3.72 -10.31 -12.36
N LEU A 275 -2.40 -10.39 -12.30
CA LEU A 275 -1.47 -9.84 -13.29
C LEU A 275 -1.02 -10.90 -14.33
#